data_AF-A0A3N5WQA6-F1
#
_entry.id   AF-A0A3N5WQA6-F1
#
_cell.length_a   1.000
_cell.length_b   1.000
_cell.length_c   1.000
_cell.angle_alpha   90.00
_cell.angle_beta   90.00
_cell.angle_gamma   90.00
#
_symmetry.space_group_name_H-M   'P 1'
#
loop_
_entity.id
_entity.type
_entity.pdbx_description
1 polymer ?
#
loop_
_entity_poly.entity_id
_entity_poly.type
_entity_poly.pdbx_seq_one_letter_code
_entity_poly.pdbx_strand_id
1 'polypeptide(L)'
;MRRLMSAWSFSVPLCFGIAESMPRSAFSFSAAFLAVLNFSSAAKYCGVRFAGMALSRAFQYTGRAPSPQGDVVKVRSLHRWDLSYRKAAILQQELAPRIVVRGGPGAPRLVAGADLSYDARTDRLFAAVLLLDGKTLEVVEEATAEGRCRFPYIPGLLSFREAPLLLRAFRKLRSPAPDLVLIDGQGTAHPRGFGIACHVGLILERPTVGCAKSLLVGTHAEPGPSRGDHAPLQYRGRRIGSAL
;
A
#
# COMPACT_ATOMS: atom_id res chain seq x y z
N MET A 1 -26.75 -8.69 -5.15
CA MET A 1 -25.73 -8.93 -4.10
C MET A 1 -24.45 -8.20 -4.49
N ARG A 2 -24.01 -7.20 -3.71
CA ARG A 2 -22.94 -6.24 -4.05
C ARG A 2 -21.58 -6.82 -3.62
N ARG A 3 -20.64 -7.10 -4.54
CA ARG A 3 -19.28 -7.53 -4.20
C ARG A 3 -18.28 -6.44 -4.61
N LEU A 4 -17.74 -5.71 -3.63
CA LEU A 4 -16.45 -5.02 -3.76
C LEU A 4 -15.38 -6.11 -3.58
N MET A 5 -14.49 -6.26 -4.56
CA MET A 5 -13.38 -7.21 -4.45
C MET A 5 -12.10 -6.48 -4.05
N SER A 6 -11.85 -6.41 -2.76
CA SER A 6 -10.53 -6.69 -2.21
C SER A 6 -10.78 -7.40 -0.88
N ALA A 7 -10.24 -8.59 -0.68
CA ALA A 7 -10.49 -9.39 0.51
C ALA A 7 -9.16 -9.81 1.12
N TRP A 8 -9.16 -9.77 2.46
CA TRP A 8 -8.16 -10.23 3.43
C TRP A 8 -7.06 -9.23 3.82
N SER A 9 -6.80 -9.21 5.13
CA SER A 9 -6.38 -8.08 5.95
C SER A 9 -4.90 -7.70 5.82
N PHE A 10 -4.61 -6.40 5.73
CA PHE A 10 -3.25 -5.85 5.74
C PHE A 10 -2.94 -5.28 7.12
N SER A 11 -2.01 -5.88 7.88
CA SER A 11 -1.62 -5.33 9.19
C SER A 11 -0.19 -4.80 9.17
N VAL A 12 -0.04 -3.47 9.18
CA VAL A 12 1.24 -2.76 9.35
C VAL A 12 2.09 -3.25 10.52
N PRO A 13 1.53 -3.62 11.70
CA PRO A 13 2.33 -4.15 12.81
C PRO A 13 3.17 -5.39 12.45
N LEU A 14 2.68 -6.25 11.55
CA LEU A 14 3.45 -7.41 11.08
C LEU A 14 4.69 -6.99 10.29
N CYS A 15 4.62 -5.89 9.53
CA CYS A 15 5.76 -5.36 8.79
C CYS A 15 6.87 -4.82 9.70
N PHE A 16 6.55 -4.52 10.96
CA PHE A 16 7.49 -4.03 11.97
C PHE A 16 7.85 -5.08 13.05
N GLY A 17 7.42 -6.34 12.90
CA GLY A 17 7.70 -7.38 13.89
C GLY A 17 7.02 -7.16 15.24
N ILE A 18 5.97 -6.31 15.30
CA ILE A 18 5.25 -6.03 16.53
C ILE A 18 4.25 -7.17 16.79
N ALA A 19 4.43 -7.86 17.91
CA ALA A 19 3.58 -8.95 18.37
C ALA A 19 2.47 -8.42 19.29
N GLU A 20 1.32 -8.09 18.73
CA GLU A 20 0.09 -7.89 19.51
C GLU A 20 -0.92 -9.01 19.24
N SER A 21 -1.55 -9.49 20.31
CA SER A 21 -2.60 -10.51 20.25
C SER A 21 -3.89 -9.90 19.67
N MET A 22 -4.19 -10.18 18.40
CA MET A 22 -5.47 -9.77 17.82
C MET A 22 -6.58 -10.77 18.22
N PRO A 23 -7.68 -10.30 18.84
CA PRO A 23 -8.79 -11.17 19.21
C PRO A 23 -9.53 -11.70 17.96
N ARG A 24 -9.97 -12.97 18.02
CA ARG A 24 -10.67 -13.67 16.92
C ARG A 24 -11.95 -12.95 16.42
N SER A 25 -12.55 -12.07 17.21
CA SER A 25 -13.70 -11.26 16.79
C SER A 25 -13.37 -10.20 15.74
N ALA A 26 -12.11 -9.77 15.63
CA ALA A 26 -11.65 -8.87 14.57
C ALA A 26 -11.62 -9.55 13.17
N PHE A 27 -11.64 -10.88 13.12
CA PHE A 27 -11.71 -11.65 11.86
C PHE A 27 -13.13 -11.74 11.29
N SER A 28 -14.18 -11.54 12.10
CA SER A 28 -15.55 -11.83 11.70
C SER A 28 -16.38 -10.59 11.31
N PHE A 29 -15.82 -9.38 11.39
CA PHE A 29 -16.52 -8.18 10.95
C PHE A 29 -16.37 -8.01 9.43
N SER A 30 -17.35 -8.56 8.70
CA SER A 30 -17.55 -8.23 7.30
C SER A 30 -17.90 -6.74 7.19
N ALA A 31 -16.88 -5.91 6.94
CA ALA A 31 -17.01 -4.48 6.65
C ALA A 31 -17.89 -4.20 5.39
N ALA A 32 -18.38 -5.24 4.71
CA ALA A 32 -19.37 -5.13 3.65
C ALA A 32 -20.68 -4.47 4.13
N PHE A 33 -21.10 -4.65 5.39
CA PHE A 33 -22.34 -4.06 5.89
C PHE A 33 -22.19 -2.56 6.19
N LEU A 34 -21.06 -2.15 6.79
CA LEU A 34 -20.75 -0.75 7.09
C LEU A 34 -20.41 0.08 5.85
N ALA A 35 -19.77 -0.53 4.84
CA ALA A 35 -19.48 0.12 3.54
C ALA A 35 -20.75 0.37 2.69
N VAL A 36 -21.85 -0.35 2.95
CA VAL A 36 -23.13 -0.18 2.25
C VAL A 36 -24.00 0.91 2.89
N LEU A 37 -23.90 1.10 4.21
CA LEU A 37 -24.75 2.03 4.95
C LEU A 37 -24.19 3.46 5.05
N ASN A 38 -22.87 3.61 5.01
CA ASN A 38 -22.24 4.92 4.99
C ASN A 38 -21.60 5.15 3.63
N PHE A 39 -22.11 6.12 2.86
CA PHE A 39 -21.46 6.72 1.68
C PHE A 39 -20.13 7.45 2.05
N SER A 40 -19.47 7.02 3.13
CA SER A 40 -18.40 7.71 3.83
C SER A 40 -17.21 6.79 4.00
N SER A 41 -16.35 6.95 3.00
CA SER A 41 -14.90 6.92 3.07
C SER A 41 -14.21 5.55 3.10
N ALA A 42 -13.40 5.35 2.05
CA ALA A 42 -12.27 4.45 2.04
C ALA A 42 -11.37 4.59 3.30
N ALA A 43 -11.43 5.72 4.04
CA ALA A 43 -10.95 5.92 5.42
C ALA A 43 -11.28 4.76 6.33
N LYS A 44 -12.56 4.41 6.43
CA LYS A 44 -13.07 3.47 7.43
C LYS A 44 -12.78 2.05 6.97
N TYR A 45 -12.77 1.83 5.65
CA TYR A 45 -12.43 0.53 5.08
C TYR A 45 -10.94 0.22 5.22
N CYS A 46 -10.07 1.18 4.93
CA CYS A 46 -8.64 1.08 5.20
C CYS A 46 -8.41 1.07 6.71
N GLY A 47 -8.97 2.03 7.43
CA GLY A 47 -8.97 2.10 8.89
C GLY A 47 -9.28 0.77 9.56
N VAL A 48 -10.31 0.02 9.13
CA VAL A 48 -10.64 -1.33 9.62
C VAL A 48 -9.62 -2.41 9.20
N ARG A 49 -8.97 -2.28 8.04
CA ARG A 49 -7.85 -3.14 7.62
C ARG A 49 -6.59 -2.89 8.43
N PHE A 50 -6.31 -1.63 8.75
CA PHE A 50 -5.26 -1.19 9.67
C PHE A 50 -5.70 -1.33 11.16
N ALA A 51 -6.98 -1.59 11.47
CA ALA A 51 -7.57 -1.57 12.83
C ALA A 51 -7.22 -2.76 13.72
N GLY A 52 -6.37 -3.68 13.26
CA GLY A 52 -5.68 -4.58 14.18
C GLY A 52 -4.92 -3.87 15.30
N MET A 53 -4.77 -2.54 15.22
CA MET A 53 -4.09 -1.64 16.16
C MET A 53 -5.03 -0.93 17.18
N ALA A 54 -6.36 -1.07 17.10
CA ALA A 54 -7.29 -0.14 17.76
C ALA A 54 -8.33 -0.79 18.69
N LEU A 55 -8.02 -1.92 19.34
CA LEU A 55 -8.96 -2.59 20.26
C LEU A 55 -8.66 -2.40 21.75
N SER A 56 -8.00 -1.32 22.15
CA SER A 56 -7.88 -1.00 23.59
C SER A 56 -8.08 0.46 24.00
N ARG A 57 -8.13 1.45 23.10
CA ARG A 57 -8.48 2.83 23.49
C ARG A 57 -9.33 3.55 22.46
N ALA A 58 -10.38 4.20 22.96
CA ALA A 58 -11.34 4.97 22.20
C ALA A 58 -10.64 5.91 21.21
N PHE A 59 -11.02 5.78 19.94
CA PHE A 59 -10.52 6.53 18.81
C PHE A 59 -10.85 8.03 18.97
N GLN A 60 -9.92 8.80 19.54
CA GLN A 60 -9.97 10.26 19.52
C GLN A 60 -8.99 10.76 18.45
N TYR A 61 -9.50 11.00 17.25
CA TYR A 61 -8.82 11.85 16.27
C TYR A 61 -8.70 13.24 16.90
N THR A 62 -7.52 13.63 17.37
CA THR A 62 -7.31 14.90 18.10
C THR A 62 -7.27 16.12 17.18
N GLY A 63 -7.42 15.95 15.85
CA GLY A 63 -7.49 17.05 14.89
C GLY A 63 -6.26 17.96 14.85
N ARG A 64 -5.18 17.60 15.55
CA ARG A 64 -4.00 18.44 15.70
C ARG A 64 -3.05 18.14 14.55
N ALA A 65 -3.16 18.95 13.49
CA ALA A 65 -2.17 18.95 12.42
C ALA A 65 -0.77 19.17 13.04
N PRO A 66 0.23 18.32 12.75
CA PRO A 66 1.60 18.59 13.18
C PRO A 66 2.06 19.93 12.64
N SER A 67 2.85 20.66 13.43
CA SER A 67 3.52 21.88 12.97
C SER A 67 4.34 21.58 11.71
N PRO A 68 4.36 22.47 10.70
CA PRO A 68 4.97 22.21 9.39
C PRO A 68 6.49 22.36 9.49
N GLN A 69 7.14 21.43 10.19
CA GLN A 69 8.58 21.30 10.22
C GLN A 69 8.92 19.97 9.55
N GLY A 70 9.14 20.05 8.23
CA GLY A 70 9.46 18.90 7.39
C GLY A 70 9.08 19.13 5.92
N ASP A 71 9.79 18.46 5.03
CA ASP A 71 9.53 18.46 3.60
C ASP A 71 8.25 17.67 3.27
N VAL A 72 7.30 18.32 2.60
CA VAL A 72 6.02 17.73 2.21
C VAL A 72 6.21 16.75 1.04
N VAL A 73 5.28 15.82 0.85
CA VAL A 73 5.30 14.84 -0.24
C VAL A 73 5.41 15.54 -1.61
N LYS A 74 6.51 15.26 -2.32
CA LYS A 74 6.71 15.69 -3.71
C LYS A 74 6.34 14.55 -4.65
N VAL A 75 5.47 14.83 -5.62
CA VAL A 75 5.08 13.84 -6.63
C VAL A 75 5.69 14.23 -7.98
N ARG A 76 6.73 13.52 -8.39
CA ARG A 76 7.41 13.76 -9.68
C ARG A 76 6.55 13.33 -10.86
N SER A 77 6.80 13.93 -12.01
CA SER A 77 6.20 13.51 -13.28
C SER A 77 7.27 12.83 -14.14
N LEU A 78 7.46 11.52 -13.96
CA LEU A 78 8.48 10.76 -14.70
C LEU A 78 8.06 10.41 -16.14
N HIS A 79 6.77 10.21 -16.38
CA HIS A 79 6.21 9.85 -17.68
C HIS A 79 4.70 10.11 -17.71
N ARG A 80 4.08 9.92 -18.89
CA ARG A 80 2.62 9.93 -19.05
C ARG A 80 2.02 8.57 -18.69
N TRP A 81 0.79 8.56 -18.20
CA TRP A 81 0.06 7.34 -17.84
C TRP A 81 -0.76 6.74 -18.97
N ASP A 82 -1.11 7.56 -19.97
CA ASP A 82 -1.83 7.13 -21.16
C ASP A 82 -0.86 6.45 -22.13
N LEU A 83 -0.73 5.13 -21.98
CA LEU A 83 0.18 4.29 -22.74
C LEU A 83 -0.53 3.00 -23.16
N SER A 84 -0.19 2.50 -24.35
CA SER A 84 -0.56 1.13 -24.72
C SER A 84 0.16 0.12 -23.83
N TYR A 85 -0.37 -1.09 -23.70
CA TYR A 85 0.19 -2.12 -22.82
C TYR A 85 1.64 -2.47 -23.16
N ARG A 86 1.98 -2.51 -24.46
CA ARG A 86 3.35 -2.72 -24.93
C ARG A 86 4.27 -1.58 -24.47
N LYS A 87 3.85 -0.32 -24.64
CA LYS A 87 4.64 0.85 -24.20
C LYS A 87 4.79 0.88 -22.68
N ALA A 88 3.74 0.54 -21.95
CA ALA A 88 3.76 0.43 -20.50
C ALA A 88 4.77 -0.63 -20.01
N ALA A 89 4.80 -1.81 -20.65
CA ALA A 89 5.76 -2.86 -20.32
C ALA A 89 7.22 -2.47 -20.63
N ILE A 90 7.46 -1.79 -21.77
CA ILE A 90 8.78 -1.24 -22.13
C ILE A 90 9.23 -0.22 -21.09
N LEU A 91 8.37 0.73 -20.73
CA LEU A 91 8.67 1.74 -19.72
C LEU A 91 9.04 1.11 -18.35
N GLN A 92 8.35 0.03 -17.93
CA GLN A 92 8.74 -0.67 -16.71
C GLN A 92 10.17 -1.22 -16.79
N GLN A 93 10.60 -1.73 -17.96
CA GLN A 93 11.98 -2.22 -18.16
C GLN A 93 12.99 -1.07 -18.16
N GLU A 94 12.63 0.09 -18.70
CA GLU A 94 13.48 1.30 -18.69
C GLU A 94 13.65 1.89 -17.28
N LEU A 95 12.61 1.80 -16.44
CA LEU A 95 12.62 2.34 -15.08
C LEU A 95 13.18 1.34 -14.05
N ALA A 96 13.09 0.03 -14.28
CA ALA A 96 13.57 -0.99 -13.36
C ALA A 96 15.03 -0.82 -12.91
N PRO A 97 15.99 -0.47 -13.79
CA PRO A 97 17.39 -0.25 -13.41
C PRO A 97 17.60 0.91 -12.42
N ARG A 98 16.62 1.82 -12.28
CA ARG A 98 16.68 2.95 -11.34
C ARG A 98 16.31 2.54 -9.90
N ILE A 99 15.82 1.32 -9.71
CA ILE A 99 15.43 0.82 -8.38
C ILE A 99 16.68 0.45 -7.58
N VAL A 100 16.82 1.09 -6.42
CA VAL A 100 17.87 0.77 -5.45
C VAL A 100 17.26 -0.09 -4.34
N VAL A 101 17.74 -1.32 -4.23
CA VAL A 101 17.34 -2.28 -3.17
C VAL A 101 18.45 -2.38 -2.14
N ARG A 102 18.74 -1.27 -1.46
CA ARG A 102 19.79 -1.17 -0.44
C ARG A 102 19.35 -0.19 0.64
N GLY A 103 19.77 -0.44 1.87
CA GLY A 103 19.38 0.35 3.03
C GLY A 103 17.96 0.02 3.49
N GLY A 104 17.78 -0.07 4.81
CA GLY A 104 16.46 -0.08 5.43
C GLY A 104 16.09 1.33 5.89
N PRO A 105 14.80 1.65 6.10
CA PRO A 105 14.36 2.96 6.60
C PRO A 105 14.80 3.25 8.05
N GLY A 106 15.64 2.40 8.66
CA GLY A 106 16.01 2.48 10.07
C GLY A 106 14.77 2.36 10.95
N ALA A 107 14.57 3.32 11.84
CA ALA A 107 13.34 3.50 12.61
C ALA A 107 12.54 4.67 12.00
N PRO A 108 11.62 4.42 11.03
CA PRO A 108 10.84 5.49 10.41
C PRO A 108 9.96 6.18 11.45
N ARG A 109 9.93 7.51 11.45
CA ARG A 109 9.05 8.29 12.33
C ARG A 109 7.66 8.41 11.74
N LEU A 110 7.55 8.56 10.42
CA LEU A 110 6.29 8.62 9.71
C LEU A 110 6.21 7.50 8.68
N VAL A 111 5.15 6.68 8.78
CA VAL A 111 4.92 5.54 7.89
C VAL A 111 3.61 5.75 7.16
N ALA A 112 3.66 5.77 5.83
CA ALA A 112 2.45 5.79 5.03
C ALA A 112 2.03 4.38 4.63
N GLY A 113 0.78 4.01 4.88
CA GLY A 113 0.14 2.85 4.28
C GLY A 113 -0.81 3.29 3.18
N ALA A 114 -0.74 2.66 1.99
CA ALA A 114 -1.63 2.99 0.89
C ALA A 114 -2.23 1.75 0.24
N ASP A 115 -3.53 1.85 -0.04
CA ASP A 115 -4.35 0.78 -0.60
C ASP A 115 -5.36 1.39 -1.59
N LEU A 116 -5.86 0.55 -2.48
CA LEU A 116 -6.86 0.91 -3.46
C LEU A 116 -7.98 -0.14 -3.52
N SER A 117 -9.21 0.34 -3.71
CA SER A 117 -10.37 -0.51 -3.97
C SER A 117 -10.99 -0.20 -5.33
N TYR A 118 -11.53 -1.22 -5.99
CA TYR A 118 -12.20 -1.11 -7.28
C TYR A 118 -13.65 -1.59 -7.18
N ASP A 119 -14.58 -0.77 -7.67
CA ASP A 119 -15.98 -1.14 -7.88
C ASP A 119 -16.21 -1.48 -9.35
N ALA A 120 -16.26 -2.77 -9.66
CA ALA A 120 -16.45 -3.30 -11.01
C ALA A 120 -17.79 -2.93 -11.66
N ARG A 121 -18.78 -2.49 -10.88
CA ARG A 121 -20.10 -2.12 -11.42
C ARG A 121 -20.14 -0.68 -11.92
N THR A 122 -19.28 0.18 -11.37
CA THR A 122 -19.28 1.62 -11.67
C THR A 122 -17.98 2.09 -12.32
N ASP A 123 -17.04 1.16 -12.52
CA ASP A 123 -15.67 1.42 -12.93
C ASP A 123 -14.96 2.46 -12.07
N ARG A 124 -15.31 2.54 -10.78
CA ARG A 124 -14.71 3.50 -9.85
C ARG A 124 -13.56 2.86 -9.08
N LEU A 125 -12.53 3.66 -8.88
CA LEU A 125 -11.38 3.37 -8.04
C LEU A 125 -11.40 4.33 -6.85
N PHE A 126 -11.08 3.83 -5.67
CA PHE A 126 -10.91 4.62 -4.45
C PHE A 126 -9.56 4.31 -3.83
N ALA A 127 -8.68 5.30 -3.82
CA ALA A 127 -7.40 5.24 -3.14
C ALA A 127 -7.50 5.85 -1.75
N ALA A 128 -6.79 5.26 -0.80
CA ALA A 128 -6.60 5.82 0.53
C ALA A 128 -5.13 5.70 0.94
N VAL A 129 -4.67 6.74 1.64
CA VAL A 129 -3.34 6.83 2.22
C VAL A 129 -3.53 7.23 3.68
N LEU A 130 -3.00 6.41 4.59
CA LEU A 130 -2.90 6.74 6.01
C LEU A 130 -1.45 7.04 6.34
N LEU A 131 -1.22 8.16 6.99
CA LEU A 131 0.06 8.51 7.58
C LEU A 131 0.02 8.17 9.07
N LEU A 132 0.96 7.36 9.53
CA LEU A 132 1.03 6.87 10.90
C LEU A 132 2.31 7.36 11.58
N ASP A 133 2.25 7.56 12.90
CA ASP A 133 3.45 7.61 13.72
C ASP A 133 4.10 6.22 13.75
N GLY A 134 5.38 6.12 13.42
CA GLY A 134 6.08 4.84 13.29
C GLY A 134 6.36 4.13 14.61
N LYS A 135 6.19 4.81 15.76
CA LYS A 135 6.35 4.21 17.10
C LYS A 135 5.00 3.80 17.68
N THR A 136 4.03 4.70 17.66
CA THR A 136 2.72 4.48 18.29
C THR A 136 1.72 3.84 17.35
N LEU A 137 1.96 3.91 16.04
CA LEU A 137 1.05 3.51 14.96
C LEU A 137 -0.28 4.27 14.96
N GLU A 138 -0.35 5.39 15.68
CA GLU A 138 -1.50 6.28 15.66
C GLU A 138 -1.60 7.01 14.32
N VAL A 139 -2.83 7.22 13.84
CA VAL A 139 -3.09 7.94 12.60
C VAL A 139 -2.80 9.42 12.80
N VAL A 140 -1.81 9.93 12.06
CA VAL A 140 -1.43 11.34 12.00
C VAL A 140 -2.31 12.08 11.00
N GLU A 141 -2.49 11.51 9.81
CA GLU A 141 -3.26 12.12 8.73
C GLU A 141 -3.84 11.05 7.81
N GLU A 142 -4.97 11.36 7.19
CA GLU A 142 -5.55 10.56 6.12
C GLU A 142 -5.75 11.40 4.86
N ALA A 143 -5.46 10.81 3.70
CA ALA A 143 -5.84 11.34 2.42
C ALA A 143 -6.51 10.29 1.53
N THR A 144 -7.57 10.68 0.82
CA THR A 144 -8.27 9.81 -0.13
C THR A 144 -8.38 10.45 -1.50
N ALA A 145 -8.52 9.62 -2.53
CA ALA A 145 -8.85 10.08 -3.87
C ALA A 145 -9.79 9.08 -4.56
N GLU A 146 -10.76 9.60 -5.31
CA GLU A 146 -11.61 8.79 -6.17
C GLU A 146 -11.37 9.11 -7.65
N GLY A 147 -11.64 8.13 -8.50
CA GLY A 147 -11.49 8.27 -9.94
C GLY A 147 -12.15 7.13 -10.69
N ARG A 148 -12.12 7.21 -12.02
CA ARG A 148 -12.56 6.12 -12.89
C ARG A 148 -11.37 5.31 -13.37
N CYS A 149 -11.56 4.00 -13.44
CA CYS A 149 -10.62 3.06 -14.02
C CYS A 149 -10.58 3.25 -15.54
N ARG A 150 -9.42 3.65 -16.08
CA ARG A 150 -9.21 3.82 -17.53
C ARG A 150 -8.27 2.76 -18.13
N PHE A 151 -7.70 1.91 -17.29
CA PHE A 151 -6.73 0.89 -17.67
C PHE A 151 -7.21 -0.48 -17.18
N PRO A 152 -7.36 -1.49 -18.04
CA PRO A 152 -7.89 -2.78 -17.62
C PRO A 152 -6.91 -3.51 -16.69
N TYR A 153 -7.41 -4.53 -16.00
CA TYR A 153 -6.56 -5.35 -15.16
C TYR A 153 -5.72 -6.29 -16.03
N ILE A 154 -4.42 -6.00 -16.12
CA ILE A 154 -3.45 -6.86 -16.80
C ILE A 154 -2.37 -7.22 -15.77
N PRO A 155 -2.17 -8.52 -15.45
CA PRO A 155 -1.13 -8.95 -14.54
C PRO A 155 0.24 -8.35 -14.89
N GLY A 156 0.87 -7.72 -13.90
CA GLY A 156 2.13 -7.02 -14.04
C GLY A 156 2.06 -5.58 -14.61
N LEU A 157 0.87 -5.06 -14.92
CA LEU A 157 0.66 -3.65 -15.29
C LEU A 157 -0.26 -2.92 -14.30
N LEU A 158 -0.47 -3.47 -13.10
CA LEU A 158 -1.31 -2.91 -12.05
C LEU A 158 -0.98 -1.44 -11.73
N SER A 159 0.31 -1.09 -11.76
CA SER A 159 0.74 0.28 -11.48
C SER A 159 0.11 1.31 -12.41
N PHE A 160 -0.13 0.99 -13.69
CA PHE A 160 -0.74 1.93 -14.64
C PHE A 160 -2.24 2.13 -14.40
N ARG A 161 -2.87 1.17 -13.74
CA ARG A 161 -4.27 1.23 -13.32
C ARG A 161 -4.44 2.03 -12.03
N GLU A 162 -3.54 1.88 -11.08
CA GLU A 162 -3.78 2.29 -9.68
C GLU A 162 -2.89 3.43 -9.18
N ALA A 163 -1.62 3.46 -9.59
CA ALA A 163 -0.67 4.48 -9.15
C ALA A 163 -1.13 5.92 -9.45
N PRO A 164 -1.75 6.25 -10.60
CA PRO A 164 -2.24 7.61 -10.84
C PRO A 164 -3.17 8.11 -9.73
N LEU A 165 -4.02 7.23 -9.19
CA LEU A 165 -4.99 7.59 -8.15
C LEU A 165 -4.35 7.61 -6.76
N LEU A 166 -3.48 6.64 -6.45
CA LEU A 166 -2.67 6.67 -5.22
C LEU A 166 -1.87 7.97 -5.12
N LEU A 167 -1.20 8.36 -6.20
CA LEU A 167 -0.43 9.62 -6.26
C LEU A 167 -1.30 10.87 -6.11
N ARG A 168 -2.60 10.81 -6.47
CA ARG A 168 -3.54 11.91 -6.16
C ARG A 168 -3.86 11.97 -4.67
N ALA A 169 -3.98 10.84 -3.99
CA ALA A 169 -4.15 10.80 -2.54
C ALA A 169 -2.88 11.31 -1.83
N PHE A 170 -1.69 10.84 -2.21
CA PHE A 170 -0.41 11.34 -1.65
C PHE A 170 -0.23 12.86 -1.77
N ARG A 171 -0.65 13.48 -2.88
CA ARG A 171 -0.60 14.96 -3.06
C ARG A 171 -1.46 15.73 -2.07
N LYS A 172 -2.45 15.10 -1.44
CA LYS A 172 -3.35 15.74 -0.48
C LYS A 172 -2.78 15.77 0.93
N LEU A 173 -1.77 14.96 1.23
CA LEU A 173 -1.10 14.99 2.54
C LEU A 173 -0.49 16.39 2.77
N ARG A 174 -0.70 16.91 3.97
CA ARG A 174 -0.20 18.22 4.44
C ARG A 174 0.90 18.09 5.47
N SER A 175 0.95 16.97 6.18
CA SER A 175 2.02 16.62 7.10
C SER A 175 3.36 16.43 6.37
N PRO A 176 4.49 16.42 7.11
CA PRO A 176 5.77 16.03 6.56
C PRO A 176 5.69 14.68 5.83
N ALA A 177 6.50 14.53 4.78
CA ALA A 177 6.53 13.33 3.97
C ALA A 177 6.85 12.07 4.80
N PRO A 178 6.30 10.91 4.43
CA PRO A 178 6.61 9.66 5.11
C PRO A 178 8.07 9.26 4.90
N ASP A 179 8.69 8.71 5.93
CA ASP A 179 10.02 8.10 5.88
C ASP A 179 9.98 6.73 5.18
N LEU A 180 8.83 6.05 5.28
CA LEU A 180 8.56 4.76 4.64
C LEU A 180 7.14 4.71 4.08
N VAL A 181 7.00 4.15 2.89
CA VAL A 181 5.70 3.89 2.27
C VAL A 181 5.48 2.39 2.13
N LEU A 182 4.33 1.89 2.59
CA LEU A 182 3.86 0.53 2.41
C LEU A 182 2.70 0.56 1.41
N ILE A 183 2.81 -0.24 0.34
CA ILE A 183 1.80 -0.34 -0.71
C ILE A 183 1.21 -1.75 -0.73
N ASP A 184 -0.13 -1.88 -0.75
CA ASP A 184 -0.79 -3.15 -1.06
C ASP A 184 -0.53 -3.52 -2.53
N GLY A 185 0.45 -4.39 -2.75
CA GLY A 185 0.90 -4.76 -4.09
C GLY A 185 2.38 -5.12 -4.16
N GLN A 186 2.81 -5.56 -5.33
CA GLN A 186 4.18 -6.03 -5.53
C GLN A 186 5.19 -4.89 -5.67
N GLY A 187 6.40 -5.12 -5.15
CA GLY A 187 7.60 -4.32 -5.42
C GLY A 187 8.49 -4.96 -6.47
N THR A 188 9.71 -5.35 -6.09
CA THR A 188 10.67 -6.05 -6.96
C THR A 188 10.24 -7.47 -7.31
N ALA A 189 9.31 -8.05 -6.54
CA ALA A 189 8.69 -9.35 -6.81
C ALA A 189 7.71 -9.28 -7.99
N HIS A 190 8.26 -9.04 -9.18
CA HIS A 190 7.55 -8.72 -10.40
C HIS A 190 8.29 -9.29 -11.62
N PRO A 191 7.62 -9.73 -12.70
CA PRO A 191 8.29 -10.28 -13.89
C PRO A 191 9.38 -9.38 -14.50
N ARG A 192 9.23 -8.07 -14.31
CA ARG A 192 10.16 -7.02 -14.78
C ARG A 192 10.91 -6.31 -13.64
N GLY A 193 10.86 -6.85 -12.41
CA GLY A 193 11.49 -6.22 -11.24
C GLY A 193 10.90 -4.86 -10.85
N PHE A 194 9.70 -4.52 -11.33
CA PHE A 194 9.12 -3.18 -11.25
C PHE A 194 7.60 -3.23 -11.05
N GLY A 195 7.19 -3.61 -9.85
CA GLY A 195 5.79 -3.57 -9.42
C GLY A 195 5.33 -2.16 -9.02
N ILE A 196 4.09 -2.06 -8.53
CA ILE A 196 3.47 -0.79 -8.14
C ILE A 196 4.23 -0.08 -7.02
N ALA A 197 4.79 -0.82 -6.06
CA ALA A 197 5.54 -0.23 -4.95
C ALA A 197 6.84 0.43 -5.44
N CYS A 198 7.56 -0.20 -6.37
CA CYS A 198 8.72 0.39 -7.03
C CYS A 198 8.36 1.65 -7.83
N HIS A 199 7.25 1.57 -8.57
CA HIS A 199 6.79 2.66 -9.42
C HIS A 199 6.39 3.89 -8.59
N VAL A 200 5.58 3.70 -7.55
CA VAL A 200 5.20 4.77 -6.62
C VAL A 200 6.44 5.31 -5.90
N GLY A 201 7.33 4.45 -5.41
CA GLY A 201 8.55 4.86 -4.71
C GLY A 201 9.47 5.76 -5.55
N LEU A 202 9.67 5.44 -6.84
CA LEU A 202 10.44 6.31 -7.74
C LEU A 202 9.78 7.68 -7.92
N ILE A 203 8.47 7.74 -8.01
CA ILE A 203 7.74 8.99 -8.23
C ILE A 203 7.72 9.85 -6.97
N LEU A 204 7.63 9.23 -5.79
CA LEU A 204 7.64 9.91 -4.50
C LEU A 204 9.05 10.25 -4.03
N GLU A 205 10.08 9.63 -4.61
CA GLU A 205 11.47 9.66 -4.12
C GLU A 205 11.55 9.22 -2.65
N ARG A 206 10.80 8.15 -2.29
CA ARG A 206 10.73 7.62 -0.91
C ARG A 206 10.98 6.12 -0.84
N PRO A 207 11.60 5.62 0.25
CA PRO A 207 11.65 4.20 0.56
C PRO A 207 10.24 3.60 0.52
N THR A 208 10.06 2.56 -0.30
CA THR A 208 8.74 1.96 -0.52
C THR A 208 8.85 0.44 -0.50
N VAL A 209 7.97 -0.21 0.26
CA VAL A 209 7.84 -1.67 0.34
C VAL A 209 6.50 -2.07 -0.22
N GLY A 210 6.51 -3.08 -1.07
CA GLY A 210 5.29 -3.72 -1.55
C GLY A 210 4.94 -4.91 -0.67
N CYS A 211 3.71 -4.93 -0.19
CA CYS A 211 3.15 -6.02 0.61
C CYS A 211 1.99 -6.63 -0.18
N ALA A 212 2.20 -7.80 -0.77
CA ALA A 212 1.20 -8.43 -1.61
C ALA A 212 0.58 -9.66 -0.92
N LYS A 213 -0.69 -9.93 -1.24
CA LYS A 213 -1.46 -11.05 -0.67
C LYS A 213 -1.33 -12.36 -1.45
N SER A 214 -0.72 -12.30 -2.63
CA SER A 214 -0.52 -13.46 -3.50
C SER A 214 0.76 -13.30 -4.31
N LEU A 215 1.36 -14.43 -4.67
CA LEU A 215 2.54 -14.45 -5.53
C LEU A 215 2.17 -14.02 -6.95
N LEU A 216 2.91 -13.05 -7.47
CA LEU A 216 2.89 -12.74 -8.91
C LEU A 216 3.95 -13.55 -9.66
N VAL A 217 5.13 -13.71 -9.07
CA VAL A 217 6.25 -14.50 -9.58
C VAL A 217 7.10 -15.04 -8.44
N GLY A 218 7.88 -16.07 -8.76
CA GLY A 218 8.85 -16.65 -7.86
C GLY A 218 8.29 -17.78 -7.01
N THR A 219 9.18 -18.34 -6.19
CA THR A 219 8.90 -19.45 -5.29
C THR A 219 9.59 -19.19 -3.95
N HIS A 220 9.03 -19.73 -2.88
CA HIS A 220 9.60 -19.71 -1.55
C HIS A 220 9.31 -21.06 -0.87
N ALA A 221 10.10 -21.39 0.14
CA ALA A 221 9.71 -22.42 1.09
C ALA A 221 8.58 -21.91 1.99
N GLU A 222 7.78 -22.80 2.57
CA GLU A 222 6.80 -22.39 3.58
C GLU A 222 7.53 -21.69 4.74
N PRO A 223 7.12 -20.47 5.14
CA PRO A 223 7.61 -19.87 6.37
C PRO A 223 7.33 -20.76 7.58
N GLY A 224 8.12 -20.59 8.64
CA GLY A 224 7.83 -21.26 9.91
C GLY A 224 6.49 -20.82 10.51
N PRO A 225 5.97 -21.55 11.52
CA PRO A 225 4.63 -21.30 12.07
C PRO A 225 4.54 -20.08 13.00
N SER A 226 5.67 -19.45 13.34
CA SER A 226 5.72 -18.35 14.29
C SER A 226 5.57 -17.00 13.59
N ARG A 227 4.93 -16.03 14.27
CA ARG A 227 4.87 -14.65 13.77
C ARG A 227 6.29 -14.11 13.56
N GLY A 228 6.56 -13.61 12.35
CA GLY A 228 7.87 -13.08 11.97
C GLY A 228 8.77 -14.09 11.26
N ASP A 229 8.38 -15.37 11.25
CA ASP A 229 9.03 -16.38 10.43
C ASP A 229 8.86 -16.00 8.95
N HIS A 230 9.94 -16.12 8.19
CA HIS A 230 9.92 -15.74 6.79
C HIS A 230 10.83 -16.62 5.94
N ALA A 231 10.49 -16.74 4.67
CA ALA A 231 11.28 -17.45 3.68
C ALA A 231 11.71 -16.51 2.54
N PRO A 232 12.97 -16.58 2.06
CA PRO A 232 13.38 -15.81 0.88
C PRO A 232 12.52 -16.14 -0.33
N LEU A 233 11.94 -15.11 -0.96
CA LEU A 233 11.25 -15.26 -2.23
C LEU A 233 12.28 -15.19 -3.37
N GLN A 234 12.37 -16.27 -4.16
CA GLN A 234 13.34 -16.41 -5.24
C GLN A 234 12.67 -16.37 -6.61
N TYR A 235 13.29 -15.68 -7.57
CA TYR A 235 12.86 -15.68 -8.97
C TYR A 235 14.08 -15.50 -9.88
N ARG A 236 14.20 -16.37 -10.89
CA ARG A 236 15.32 -16.36 -11.87
C ARG A 236 16.71 -16.32 -11.20
N GLY A 237 16.89 -17.14 -10.17
CA GLY A 237 18.17 -17.25 -9.44
C GLY A 237 18.51 -16.05 -8.56
N ARG A 238 17.55 -15.15 -8.28
CA ARG A 238 17.74 -13.96 -7.44
C ARG A 238 16.69 -13.90 -6.35
N ARG A 239 17.08 -13.43 -5.16
CA ARG A 239 16.13 -13.05 -4.12
C ARG A 239 15.43 -11.75 -4.52
N ILE A 240 14.10 -11.77 -4.54
CA ILE A 240 13.24 -10.65 -4.98
C ILE A 240 12.31 -10.12 -3.87
N GLY A 241 12.30 -10.78 -2.71
CA GLY A 241 11.50 -10.43 -1.54
C GLY A 241 11.59 -11.49 -0.44
N SER A 242 10.56 -11.54 0.40
CA SER A 242 10.34 -12.57 1.42
C SER A 242 8.85 -12.91 1.49
N ALA A 243 8.52 -14.17 1.75
CA ALA A 243 7.20 -14.58 2.27
C ALA A 243 7.26 -14.51 3.80
N LEU A 244 6.21 -13.98 4.43
CA LEU A 244 6.09 -13.70 5.87
C LEU A 244 4.66 -14.02 6.32
#